data_AF-A0A821K8P5-F1
#
_entry.id   AF-A0A821K8P5-F1
#
_cell.length_a   1.000
_cell.length_b   1.000
_cell.length_c   1.000
_cell.angle_alpha   90.00
_cell.angle_beta   90.00
_cell.angle_gamma   90.00
#
_symmetry.space_group_name_H-M   'P 1'
#
loop_
_entity.id
_entity.type
_entity.pdbx_description
1 polymer ?
#
loop_
_entity_poly.entity_id
_entity_poly.type
_entity_poly.pdbx_seq_one_letter_code
_entity_poly.pdbx_strand_id
1 'polypeptide(L)'
;MVEPSTDFYSACRIGDISMVKRLLKTLPISEINRKTNGSTPLHVACYRGHTDIVRLLLQLDGIDISTKNDYECVAYEEAANNEIKWLFEELYYSNETVNSLFGIMDKIEWFDAYQNAYRIASENHKYMRRWLTKIPLKTLLIEIDEGYINILGLKKPDYEKIKNQMRQAIDYNDPIPLIRVYTSSQKFSLRLNKDLAKLGSDFRFRNTESYRDNEPPKSLGQYLFATIFINHPKFEEFQHSGVTYRGMTIKQNDFEQYSSGSWMMTRSFLSTSKCREVASVYATGYSRQSFRDGHRLALPVICIYHTKNPRSSLDVSKESLYPDEKEVLIIPFVVFKVRSIREKIDDEITEIDLEEYDFAETS
;
A
#
# COMPACT_ATOMS: atom_id res chain seq x y z
N MET A 1 3.59 35.26 -36.73
CA MET A 1 4.23 34.15 -35.98
C MET A 1 3.35 33.88 -34.78
N VAL A 2 2.82 32.67 -34.64
CA VAL A 2 2.00 32.29 -33.49
C VAL A 2 2.96 32.09 -32.31
N GLU A 3 2.63 32.61 -31.13
CA GLU A 3 3.48 32.49 -29.96
C GLU A 3 3.59 31.00 -29.53
N PRO A 4 4.77 30.52 -29.10
CA PRO A 4 4.97 29.11 -28.73
C PRO A 4 3.98 28.54 -27.69
N SER A 5 3.49 29.37 -26.77
CA SER A 5 2.44 29.00 -25.80
C SER A 5 1.05 28.85 -26.45
N THR A 6 0.76 29.62 -27.49
CA THR A 6 -0.48 29.49 -28.27
C THR A 6 -0.48 28.17 -29.07
N ASP A 7 0.68 27.74 -29.54
CA ASP A 7 0.85 26.44 -30.21
C ASP A 7 0.68 25.27 -29.24
N PHE A 8 1.22 25.38 -28.02
CA PHE A 8 1.07 24.36 -26.98
C PHE A 8 -0.38 24.20 -26.48
N TYR A 9 -1.05 25.32 -26.20
CA TYR A 9 -2.47 25.32 -25.85
C TYR A 9 -3.33 24.68 -26.95
N SER A 10 -3.05 25.04 -28.21
CA SER A 10 -3.77 24.48 -29.36
C SER A 10 -3.58 22.97 -29.49
N ALA A 11 -2.36 22.47 -29.29
CA ALA A 11 -2.05 21.05 -29.30
C ALA A 11 -2.82 20.29 -28.21
N CYS A 12 -2.86 20.82 -26.98
CA CYS A 12 -3.64 20.26 -25.87
C CYS A 12 -5.14 20.26 -26.17
N ARG A 13 -5.65 21.32 -26.81
CA ARG A 13 -7.08 21.45 -27.16
C ARG A 13 -7.52 20.42 -28.20
N ILE A 14 -6.71 20.16 -29.22
CA ILE A 14 -7.08 19.24 -30.32
C ILE A 14 -6.71 17.79 -30.05
N GLY A 15 -5.91 17.51 -29.00
CA GLY A 15 -5.50 16.15 -28.66
C GLY A 15 -4.21 15.69 -29.36
N ASP A 16 -3.39 16.60 -29.89
CA ASP A 16 -2.14 16.24 -30.59
C ASP A 16 -1.02 15.90 -29.60
N ILE A 17 -1.04 14.67 -29.10
CA ILE A 17 -0.09 14.16 -28.12
C ILE A 17 1.37 14.18 -28.62
N SER A 18 1.59 13.99 -29.92
CA SER A 18 2.93 14.01 -30.52
C SER A 18 3.52 15.41 -30.49
N MET A 19 2.71 16.42 -30.82
CA MET A 19 3.08 17.82 -30.69
C MET A 19 3.32 18.21 -29.23
N VAL A 20 2.43 17.81 -28.32
CA VAL A 20 2.59 18.07 -26.87
C VAL A 20 3.92 17.51 -26.37
N LYS A 21 4.22 16.23 -26.61
CA LYS A 21 5.49 15.61 -26.21
C LYS A 21 6.72 16.30 -26.80
N ARG A 22 6.62 16.84 -28.02
CA ARG A 22 7.71 17.58 -28.66
C ARG A 22 7.94 18.94 -27.98
N LEU A 23 6.87 19.68 -27.74
CA LEU A 23 6.93 21.02 -27.16
C LEU A 23 7.34 21.00 -25.67
N LEU A 24 6.94 19.96 -24.92
CA LEU A 24 7.36 19.77 -23.52
C LEU A 24 8.88 19.66 -23.34
N LYS A 25 9.65 19.31 -24.38
CA LYS A 25 11.12 19.25 -24.32
C LYS A 25 11.78 20.63 -24.34
N THR A 26 11.08 21.65 -24.82
CA THR A 26 11.65 22.97 -25.11
C THR A 26 10.97 24.11 -24.38
N LEU A 27 9.72 23.92 -23.95
CA LEU A 27 8.95 24.96 -23.27
C LEU A 27 9.21 24.94 -21.75
N PRO A 28 9.43 26.12 -21.12
CA PRO A 28 9.48 26.22 -19.68
C PRO A 28 8.09 26.04 -19.06
N ILE A 29 8.06 25.61 -17.79
CA ILE A 29 6.80 25.34 -17.06
C ILE A 29 5.87 26.55 -16.97
N SER A 30 6.42 27.78 -16.96
CA SER A 30 5.65 29.02 -16.98
C SER A 30 4.78 29.17 -18.24
N GLU A 31 5.28 28.73 -19.39
CA GLU A 31 4.53 28.76 -20.65
C GLU A 31 3.50 27.61 -20.72
N ILE A 32 3.78 26.47 -20.07
CA ILE A 32 2.86 25.32 -19.96
C ILE A 32 1.66 25.66 -19.07
N ASN A 33 1.87 26.45 -18.01
CA ASN A 33 0.80 26.93 -17.11
C ASN A 33 0.08 28.19 -17.63
N ARG A 34 0.58 28.84 -18.69
CA ARG A 34 0.06 30.12 -19.18
C ARG A 34 -1.39 29.98 -19.64
N LYS A 35 -2.28 30.83 -19.09
CA LYS A 35 -3.66 30.93 -19.56
C LYS A 35 -3.69 31.49 -20.99
N THR A 36 -4.46 30.82 -21.85
CA THR A 36 -4.81 31.31 -23.19
C THR A 36 -6.32 31.34 -23.29
N ASN A 37 -6.90 32.49 -23.64
CA ASN A 37 -8.35 32.73 -23.66
C ASN A 37 -9.04 32.30 -22.36
N GLY A 38 -8.44 32.66 -21.23
CA GLY A 38 -9.06 32.41 -19.93
C GLY A 38 -8.89 31.00 -19.35
N SER A 39 -8.24 30.06 -20.06
CA SER A 39 -8.03 28.69 -19.58
C SER A 39 -6.58 28.25 -19.74
N THR A 40 -6.08 27.39 -18.86
CA THR A 40 -4.75 26.77 -19.02
C THR A 40 -4.83 25.59 -20.02
N PRO A 41 -3.70 25.14 -20.59
CA PRO A 41 -3.63 23.93 -21.39
C PRO A 41 -4.18 22.68 -20.68
N LEU A 42 -4.03 22.60 -19.35
CA LEU A 42 -4.59 21.51 -18.55
C LEU A 42 -6.12 21.53 -18.51
N HIS A 43 -6.75 22.70 -18.33
CA HIS A 43 -8.22 22.84 -18.37
C HIS A 43 -8.79 22.32 -19.69
N VAL A 44 -8.21 22.75 -20.81
CA VAL A 44 -8.76 22.40 -22.13
C VAL A 44 -8.54 20.92 -22.45
N ALA A 45 -7.46 20.29 -21.97
CA ALA A 45 -7.26 18.86 -22.07
C ALA A 45 -8.29 18.08 -21.24
N CYS A 46 -8.62 18.56 -20.03
CA CYS A 46 -9.64 17.96 -19.16
C CYS A 46 -11.05 18.05 -19.77
N TYR A 47 -11.42 19.25 -20.22
CA TYR A 47 -12.71 19.54 -20.87
C TYR A 47 -12.93 18.75 -22.15
N ARG A 48 -11.86 18.53 -22.93
CA ARG A 48 -11.95 17.78 -24.20
C ARG A 48 -11.79 16.27 -24.04
N GLY A 49 -11.55 15.78 -22.82
CA GLY A 49 -11.43 14.36 -22.56
C GLY A 49 -10.11 13.74 -23.03
N HIS A 50 -9.07 14.54 -23.24
CA HIS A 50 -7.77 14.07 -23.75
C HIS A 50 -6.92 13.48 -22.62
N THR A 51 -7.36 12.34 -22.08
CA THR A 51 -6.82 11.71 -20.88
C THR A 51 -5.30 11.51 -20.92
N ASP A 52 -4.74 11.10 -22.06
CA ASP A 52 -3.30 10.88 -22.20
C ASP A 52 -2.49 12.18 -22.08
N ILE A 53 -3.03 13.28 -22.58
CA ILE A 53 -2.41 14.60 -22.44
C ILE A 53 -2.52 15.08 -21.00
N VAL A 54 -3.69 14.91 -20.36
CA VAL A 54 -3.87 15.22 -18.93
C VAL A 54 -2.82 14.46 -18.10
N ARG A 55 -2.69 13.15 -18.32
CA ARG A 55 -1.72 12.30 -17.61
C ARG A 55 -0.28 12.78 -17.81
N LEU A 56 0.10 13.17 -19.03
CA LEU A 56 1.42 13.71 -19.31
C LEU A 56 1.68 15.05 -18.60
N LEU A 57 0.70 15.95 -18.59
CA LEU A 57 0.83 17.26 -17.95
C LEU A 57 0.93 17.14 -16.43
N LEU A 58 0.14 16.26 -15.83
CA LEU A 58 0.11 16.00 -14.39
C LEU A 58 1.40 15.35 -13.85
N GLN A 59 2.26 14.82 -14.73
CA GLN A 59 3.56 14.27 -14.38
C GLN A 59 4.70 15.31 -14.40
N LEU A 60 4.42 16.56 -14.80
CA LEU A 60 5.44 17.60 -14.89
C LEU A 60 5.67 18.26 -13.53
N ASP A 61 6.93 18.36 -13.13
CA ASP A 61 7.32 19.12 -11.95
C ASP A 61 6.95 20.60 -12.14
N GLY A 62 6.16 21.15 -11.22
CA GLY A 62 5.71 22.54 -11.24
C GLY A 62 4.45 22.83 -12.07
N ILE A 63 3.73 21.79 -12.54
CA ILE A 63 2.40 21.98 -13.14
C ILE A 63 1.44 22.56 -12.09
N ASP A 64 0.70 23.61 -12.45
CA ASP A 64 -0.29 24.20 -11.55
C ASP A 64 -1.69 23.65 -11.85
N ILE A 65 -2.19 22.86 -10.89
CA ILE A 65 -3.53 22.26 -10.93
C ILE A 65 -4.61 23.13 -10.27
N SER A 66 -4.20 24.19 -9.57
CA SER A 66 -5.05 25.04 -8.73
C SER A 66 -5.48 26.36 -9.39
N THR A 67 -4.83 26.73 -10.50
CA THR A 67 -5.21 27.92 -11.28
C THR A 67 -6.66 27.82 -11.72
N LYS A 68 -7.43 28.91 -11.52
CA LYS A 68 -8.81 29.02 -11.99
C LYS A 68 -8.89 29.59 -13.42
N ASN A 69 -9.77 29.01 -14.22
CA ASN A 69 -10.17 29.58 -15.51
C ASN A 69 -11.07 30.82 -15.31
N ASP A 70 -11.51 31.44 -16.41
CA ASP A 70 -12.38 32.64 -16.36
C ASP A 70 -13.82 32.32 -15.90
N TYR A 71 -14.19 31.04 -15.81
CA TYR A 71 -15.44 30.56 -15.19
C TYR A 71 -15.27 30.23 -13.70
N GLU A 72 -14.12 30.60 -13.12
CA GLU A 72 -13.73 30.29 -11.73
C GLU A 72 -13.54 28.80 -11.41
N CYS A 73 -13.55 27.94 -12.42
CA CYS A 73 -13.34 26.50 -12.28
C CYS A 73 -11.85 26.15 -12.33
N VAL A 74 -11.45 25.12 -11.57
CA VAL A 74 -10.13 24.48 -11.70
C VAL A 74 -10.17 23.35 -12.74
N ALA A 75 -9.01 22.92 -13.24
CA ALA A 75 -8.95 21.96 -14.36
C ALA A 75 -9.65 20.62 -14.07
N TYR A 76 -9.63 20.16 -12.81
CA TYR A 76 -10.35 18.95 -12.38
C TYR A 76 -11.87 19.04 -12.55
N GLU A 77 -12.46 20.21 -12.28
CA GLU A 77 -13.91 20.42 -12.34
C GLU A 77 -14.44 20.36 -13.79
N GLU A 78 -13.55 20.61 -14.75
CA GLU A 78 -13.81 20.53 -16.19
C GLU A 78 -13.61 19.10 -16.75
N ALA A 79 -13.39 18.09 -15.92
CA ALA A 79 -13.11 16.73 -16.39
C ALA A 79 -14.29 16.12 -17.18
N ALA A 80 -14.06 15.82 -18.46
CA ALA A 80 -15.08 15.25 -19.35
C ALA A 80 -15.47 13.80 -19.02
N ASN A 81 -14.65 13.08 -18.25
CA ASN A 81 -14.90 11.69 -17.88
C ASN A 81 -14.31 11.34 -16.49
N ASN A 82 -14.75 10.21 -15.94
CA ASN A 82 -14.32 9.75 -14.61
C ASN A 82 -12.84 9.37 -14.56
N GLU A 83 -12.23 8.99 -15.69
CA GLU A 83 -10.80 8.65 -15.73
C GLU A 83 -9.93 9.88 -15.48
N ILE A 84 -10.29 11.03 -16.07
CA ILE A 84 -9.61 12.30 -15.81
C ILE A 84 -9.82 12.74 -14.37
N LYS A 85 -11.05 12.62 -13.83
CA LYS A 85 -11.30 12.93 -12.42
C LYS A 85 -10.36 12.15 -11.49
N TRP A 86 -10.27 10.84 -11.73
CA TRP A 86 -9.42 9.95 -10.95
C TRP A 86 -7.93 10.32 -11.00
N LEU A 87 -7.42 10.81 -12.14
CA LEU A 87 -6.02 11.27 -12.25
C LEU A 87 -5.69 12.45 -11.33
N PHE A 88 -6.65 13.35 -11.07
CA PHE A 88 -6.43 14.45 -10.13
C PHE A 88 -6.57 13.99 -8.69
N GLU A 89 -7.59 13.19 -8.38
CA GLU A 89 -7.75 12.57 -7.06
C GLU A 89 -6.46 11.83 -6.65
N GLU A 90 -5.85 11.10 -7.59
CA GLU A 90 -4.55 10.44 -7.43
C GLU A 90 -3.41 11.37 -6.99
N LEU A 91 -3.37 12.62 -7.49
CA LEU A 91 -2.37 13.61 -7.11
C LEU A 91 -2.62 14.20 -5.72
N TYR A 92 -3.89 14.46 -5.37
CA TYR A 92 -4.28 14.97 -4.04
C TYR A 92 -3.91 13.99 -2.92
N TYR A 93 -3.91 12.69 -3.19
CA TYR A 93 -3.44 11.67 -2.24
C TYR A 93 -1.91 11.60 -2.12
N SER A 94 -1.15 12.17 -3.06
CA SER A 94 0.31 12.03 -3.15
C SER A 94 1.11 13.22 -2.61
N ASN A 95 0.53 14.41 -2.52
CA ASN A 95 1.19 15.62 -2.01
C ASN A 95 0.62 16.06 -0.65
N GLU A 96 1.52 16.39 0.27
CA GLU A 96 1.29 16.57 1.71
C GLU A 96 0.06 17.42 2.08
N THR A 97 -0.99 16.77 2.58
CA THR A 97 -1.75 17.28 3.74
C THR A 97 -2.40 16.15 4.54
N VAL A 98 -1.71 15.02 4.65
CA VAL A 98 -2.20 13.88 5.43
C VAL A 98 -2.43 14.29 6.91
N ASN A 99 -1.68 15.27 7.45
CA ASN A 99 -1.83 15.67 8.86
C ASN A 99 -2.91 16.71 9.16
N SER A 100 -3.45 17.46 8.18
CA SER A 100 -4.54 18.43 8.44
C SER A 100 -5.92 17.94 7.97
N LEU A 101 -5.97 16.99 7.03
CA LEU A 101 -7.21 16.40 6.53
C LEU A 101 -7.80 15.30 7.42
N PHE A 102 -7.02 14.71 8.33
CA PHE A 102 -7.57 13.76 9.32
C PHE A 102 -8.63 14.40 10.25
N GLY A 103 -8.68 15.73 10.32
CA GLY A 103 -9.70 16.46 11.08
C GLY A 103 -10.95 16.86 10.30
N ILE A 104 -11.02 16.67 8.97
CA ILE A 104 -12.08 17.26 8.12
C ILE A 104 -12.81 16.23 7.24
N MET A 105 -12.26 15.02 7.02
CA MET A 105 -12.93 14.03 6.19
C MET A 105 -14.14 13.40 6.90
N ASP A 106 -15.31 13.47 6.27
CA ASP A 106 -16.52 12.80 6.77
C ASP A 106 -16.36 11.27 6.69
N LYS A 107 -17.04 10.55 7.59
CA LYS A 107 -16.97 9.06 7.68
C LYS A 107 -17.30 8.35 6.36
N ILE A 108 -18.08 8.97 5.48
CA ILE A 108 -18.48 8.43 4.17
C ILE A 108 -17.29 8.46 3.20
N GLU A 109 -16.59 9.59 3.09
CA GLU A 109 -15.43 9.73 2.19
C GLU A 109 -14.29 8.79 2.59
N TRP A 110 -14.09 8.58 3.90
CA TRP A 110 -13.14 7.59 4.41
C TRP A 110 -13.50 6.16 4.02
N PHE A 111 -14.78 5.82 4.07
CA PHE A 111 -15.28 4.51 3.68
C PHE A 111 -15.11 4.27 2.17
N ASP A 112 -15.40 5.27 1.34
CA ASP A 112 -15.22 5.20 -0.12
C ASP A 112 -13.73 5.08 -0.50
N ALA A 113 -12.85 5.79 0.21
CA ALA A 113 -11.41 5.65 0.06
C ALA A 113 -10.94 4.22 0.41
N TYR A 114 -11.48 3.63 1.49
CA TYR A 114 -11.21 2.23 1.85
C TYR A 114 -11.73 1.25 0.80
N GLN A 115 -12.96 1.43 0.30
CA GLN A 115 -13.54 0.61 -0.74
C GLN A 115 -12.71 0.65 -2.03
N ASN A 116 -12.26 1.84 -2.42
CA ASN A 116 -11.41 2.01 -3.59
C ASN A 116 -10.05 1.33 -3.41
N ALA A 117 -9.41 1.51 -2.26
CA ALA A 117 -8.14 0.85 -1.98
C ALA A 117 -8.28 -0.69 -1.95
N TYR A 118 -9.36 -1.20 -1.35
CA TYR A 118 -9.68 -2.63 -1.36
C TYR A 118 -9.94 -3.16 -2.77
N ARG A 119 -10.75 -2.45 -3.58
CA ARG A 119 -11.03 -2.83 -4.97
C ARG A 119 -9.76 -2.91 -5.79
N ILE A 120 -8.90 -1.88 -5.71
CA ILE A 120 -7.61 -1.85 -6.38
C ILE A 120 -6.76 -3.05 -5.94
N ALA A 121 -6.61 -3.27 -4.62
CA ALA A 121 -5.87 -4.42 -4.11
C ALA A 121 -6.42 -5.77 -4.63
N SER A 122 -7.74 -5.93 -4.70
CA SER A 122 -8.39 -7.13 -5.24
C SER A 122 -8.10 -7.33 -6.74
N GLU A 123 -8.18 -6.27 -7.55
CA GLU A 123 -7.82 -6.30 -8.97
C GLU A 123 -6.34 -6.66 -9.17
N ASN A 124 -5.46 -6.10 -8.35
CA ASN A 124 -4.04 -6.42 -8.35
C ASN A 124 -3.77 -7.87 -7.97
N HIS A 125 -4.45 -8.40 -6.96
CA HIS A 125 -4.34 -9.81 -6.58
C HIS A 125 -4.75 -10.73 -7.74
N LYS A 126 -5.83 -10.39 -8.46
CA LYS A 126 -6.25 -11.14 -9.68
C LYS A 126 -5.21 -11.06 -10.78
N TYR A 127 -4.66 -9.87 -11.06
CA TYR A 127 -3.61 -9.68 -12.06
C TYR A 127 -2.35 -10.47 -11.70
N MET A 128 -1.86 -10.33 -10.48
CA MET A 128 -0.66 -11.02 -9.99
C MET A 128 -0.83 -12.54 -9.96
N ARG A 129 -2.02 -13.04 -9.65
CA ARG A 129 -2.33 -14.47 -9.76
C ARG A 129 -2.19 -14.97 -11.20
N ARG A 130 -2.72 -14.24 -12.19
CA ARG A 130 -2.54 -14.59 -13.62
C ARG A 130 -1.06 -14.60 -14.00
N TRP A 131 -0.29 -13.66 -13.46
CA TRP A 131 1.14 -13.58 -13.71
C TRP A 131 1.93 -14.76 -13.11
N LEU A 132 1.64 -15.17 -11.86
CA LEU A 132 2.20 -16.37 -11.24
C LEU A 132 1.95 -17.66 -12.04
N THR A 133 0.83 -17.73 -12.77
CA THR A 133 0.55 -18.91 -13.62
C THR A 133 1.36 -18.95 -14.92
N LYS A 134 1.91 -17.81 -15.35
CA LYS A 134 2.67 -17.70 -16.62
C LYS A 134 4.17 -17.86 -16.43
N ILE A 135 4.72 -17.50 -15.26
CA ILE A 135 6.16 -17.51 -14.99
C ILE A 135 6.49 -18.62 -13.99
N PRO A 136 7.48 -19.50 -14.27
CA PRO A 136 7.91 -20.53 -13.33
C PRO A 136 8.32 -19.94 -11.98
N LEU A 137 7.85 -20.52 -10.88
CA LEU A 137 8.15 -20.06 -9.52
C LEU A 137 9.66 -19.90 -9.28
N LYS A 138 10.49 -20.84 -9.74
CA LYS A 138 11.95 -20.76 -9.66
C LYS A 138 12.52 -19.45 -10.21
N THR A 139 12.02 -18.97 -11.35
CA THR A 139 12.45 -17.70 -11.95
C THR A 139 12.13 -16.52 -11.02
N LEU A 140 10.95 -16.53 -10.41
CA LEU A 140 10.53 -15.48 -9.48
C LEU A 140 11.37 -15.47 -8.21
N LEU A 141 11.70 -16.66 -7.70
CA LEU A 141 12.50 -16.80 -6.49
C LEU A 141 13.94 -16.31 -6.68
N ILE A 142 14.54 -16.54 -7.85
CA ILE A 142 15.88 -16.03 -8.20
C ILE A 142 15.91 -14.50 -8.17
N GLU A 143 14.89 -13.84 -8.73
CA GLU A 143 14.79 -12.37 -8.70
C GLU A 143 14.71 -11.81 -7.27
N ILE A 144 14.03 -12.51 -6.36
CA ILE A 144 14.00 -12.11 -4.93
C ILE A 144 15.38 -12.32 -4.28
N ASP A 145 16.04 -13.46 -4.52
CA ASP A 145 17.34 -13.79 -3.91
C ASP A 145 18.47 -12.85 -4.37
N GLU A 146 18.58 -12.62 -5.68
CA GLU A 146 19.65 -11.81 -6.25
C GLU A 146 19.35 -10.29 -6.21
N GLY A 147 18.10 -9.89 -6.40
CA GLY A 147 17.71 -8.49 -6.43
C GLY A 147 17.44 -7.95 -5.03
N TYR A 148 16.43 -8.50 -4.35
CA TYR A 148 15.89 -7.89 -3.14
C TYR A 148 16.78 -8.10 -1.91
N ILE A 149 17.23 -9.34 -1.67
CA ILE A 149 18.00 -9.65 -0.45
C ILE A 149 19.35 -8.93 -0.43
N ASN A 150 19.99 -8.75 -1.58
CA ASN A 150 21.25 -8.02 -1.69
C ASN A 150 21.14 -6.54 -1.27
N ILE A 151 19.96 -5.93 -1.39
CA ILE A 151 19.73 -4.50 -1.05
C ILE A 151 19.48 -4.32 0.46
N LEU A 152 19.20 -5.39 1.21
CA LEU A 152 18.76 -5.30 2.61
C LEU A 152 19.88 -4.90 3.60
N GLY A 153 21.15 -4.94 3.19
CA GLY A 153 22.28 -4.54 4.05
C GLY A 153 22.38 -5.37 5.35
N LEU A 154 22.03 -6.65 5.30
CA LEU A 154 22.02 -7.55 6.46
C LEU A 154 23.44 -7.88 6.93
N LYS A 155 23.58 -8.21 8.23
CA LYS A 155 24.84 -8.76 8.75
C LYS A 155 25.10 -10.12 8.11
N LYS A 156 26.38 -10.45 7.88
CA LYS A 156 26.79 -11.69 7.20
C LYS A 156 26.09 -12.96 7.73
N PRO A 157 25.96 -13.22 9.05
CA PRO A 157 25.28 -14.42 9.52
C PRO A 157 23.78 -14.48 9.16
N ASP A 158 23.06 -13.36 9.32
CA ASP A 158 21.63 -13.26 8.98
C ASP A 158 21.42 -13.40 7.47
N TYR A 159 22.32 -12.79 6.69
CA TYR A 159 22.33 -12.84 5.24
C TYR A 159 22.51 -14.26 4.71
N GLU A 160 23.53 -14.99 5.18
CA GLU A 160 23.79 -16.37 4.74
C GLU A 160 22.64 -17.32 5.12
N LYS A 161 22.05 -17.14 6.31
CA LYS A 161 20.89 -17.93 6.75
C LYS A 161 19.70 -17.74 5.81
N ILE A 162 19.38 -16.49 5.47
CA ILE A 162 18.28 -16.16 4.55
C ILE A 162 18.58 -16.69 3.15
N LYS A 163 19.80 -16.48 2.63
CA LYS A 163 20.21 -17.01 1.33
C LYS A 163 20.09 -18.52 1.25
N ASN A 164 20.46 -19.25 2.29
CA ASN A 164 20.33 -20.70 2.31
C ASN A 164 18.86 -21.14 2.22
N GLN A 165 17.95 -20.47 2.93
CA GLN A 165 16.52 -20.75 2.85
C GLN A 165 15.92 -20.39 1.48
N MET A 166 16.35 -19.28 0.88
CA MET A 166 15.94 -18.92 -0.48
C MET A 166 16.45 -19.91 -1.52
N ARG A 167 17.70 -20.38 -1.40
CA ARG A 167 18.24 -21.44 -2.26
C ARG A 167 17.44 -22.72 -2.14
N GLN A 168 17.04 -23.13 -0.94
CA GLN A 168 16.13 -24.28 -0.78
C GLN A 168 14.82 -24.06 -1.54
N ALA A 169 14.23 -22.86 -1.44
CA ALA A 169 13.01 -22.55 -2.20
C ALA A 169 13.23 -22.66 -3.73
N ILE A 170 14.37 -22.17 -4.22
CA ILE A 170 14.76 -22.18 -5.64
C ILE A 170 15.05 -23.60 -6.14
N ASP A 171 15.82 -24.38 -5.38
CA ASP A 171 16.29 -25.72 -5.77
C ASP A 171 15.15 -26.72 -5.83
N TYR A 172 14.25 -26.69 -4.84
CA TYR A 172 13.08 -27.57 -4.76
C TYR A 172 11.84 -26.99 -5.47
N ASN A 173 11.93 -25.78 -6.01
CA ASN A 173 10.80 -25.05 -6.60
C ASN A 173 9.59 -25.04 -5.63
N ASP A 174 9.86 -24.65 -4.39
CA ASP A 174 8.96 -24.74 -3.24
C ASP A 174 8.92 -23.39 -2.50
N PRO A 175 7.75 -22.76 -2.29
CA PRO A 175 7.69 -21.46 -1.64
C PRO A 175 7.69 -21.55 -0.10
N ILE A 176 7.53 -22.74 0.50
CA ILE A 176 7.45 -22.91 1.96
C ILE A 176 8.67 -22.34 2.70
N PRO A 177 9.91 -22.51 2.24
CA PRO A 177 11.07 -21.90 2.91
C PRO A 177 11.00 -20.37 3.01
N LEU A 178 10.17 -19.69 2.19
CA LEU A 178 9.96 -18.26 2.34
C LEU A 178 9.27 -17.89 3.66
N ILE A 179 8.44 -18.76 4.24
CA ILE A 179 7.90 -18.56 5.60
C ILE A 179 9.06 -18.41 6.58
N ARG A 180 10.06 -19.31 6.48
CA ARG A 180 11.23 -19.27 7.36
C ARG A 180 12.07 -18.01 7.12
N VAL A 181 12.16 -17.52 5.89
CA VAL A 181 12.84 -16.25 5.59
C VAL A 181 12.14 -15.08 6.30
N TYR A 182 10.81 -15.05 6.25
CA TYR A 182 10.01 -14.02 6.90
C TYR A 182 10.11 -14.08 8.43
N THR A 183 9.90 -15.26 9.03
CA THR A 183 9.80 -15.43 10.49
C THR A 183 11.16 -15.45 11.19
N SER A 184 12.23 -15.85 10.49
CA SER A 184 13.54 -16.04 11.13
C SER A 184 14.37 -14.78 11.33
N SER A 185 13.99 -13.66 10.71
CA SER A 185 14.74 -12.42 10.73
C SER A 185 13.83 -11.23 10.89
N GLN A 186 13.79 -10.68 12.11
CA GLN A 186 13.04 -9.46 12.42
C GLN A 186 13.45 -8.28 11.53
N LYS A 187 14.72 -8.20 11.14
CA LYS A 187 15.20 -7.15 10.23
C LYS A 187 14.62 -7.31 8.83
N PHE A 188 14.58 -8.55 8.33
CA PHE A 188 13.98 -8.84 7.03
C PHE A 188 12.49 -8.50 7.03
N SER A 189 11.72 -9.05 7.98
CA SER A 189 10.28 -8.81 8.05
C SER A 189 9.94 -7.35 8.29
N LEU A 190 10.68 -6.65 9.16
CA LEU A 190 10.49 -5.21 9.37
C LEU A 190 10.76 -4.41 8.10
N ARG A 191 11.83 -4.74 7.35
CA ARG A 191 12.17 -4.03 6.12
C ARG A 191 11.16 -4.31 5.03
N LEU A 192 10.80 -5.58 4.81
CA LEU A 192 9.76 -6.01 3.89
C LEU A 192 8.44 -5.30 4.17
N ASN A 193 7.99 -5.31 5.42
CA ASN A 193 6.73 -4.69 5.79
C ASN A 193 6.78 -3.16 5.69
N LYS A 194 7.93 -2.53 5.93
CA LYS A 194 8.11 -1.09 5.71
C LYS A 194 8.04 -0.73 4.22
N ASP A 195 8.68 -1.53 3.38
CA ASP A 195 8.65 -1.32 1.93
C ASP A 195 7.22 -1.55 1.40
N LEU A 196 6.54 -2.62 1.79
CA LEU A 196 5.13 -2.88 1.46
C LEU A 196 4.20 -1.76 1.97
N ALA A 197 4.39 -1.27 3.19
CA ALA A 197 3.53 -0.23 3.77
C ALA A 197 3.65 1.13 3.07
N LYS A 198 4.86 1.49 2.60
CA LYS A 198 5.08 2.69 1.77
C LYS A 198 4.40 2.57 0.41
N LEU A 199 4.41 1.35 -0.11
CA LEU A 199 3.85 0.99 -1.40
C LEU A 199 2.34 0.78 -1.35
N GLY A 200 1.72 0.72 -0.17
CA GLY A 200 0.28 0.47 0.01
C GLY A 200 -0.66 1.53 -0.61
N SER A 201 -0.17 2.72 -0.94
CA SER A 201 -0.90 3.73 -1.76
C SER A 201 -0.64 3.59 -3.27
N ASP A 202 0.42 2.85 -3.63
CA ASP A 202 0.91 2.59 -4.99
C ASP A 202 0.77 1.11 -5.38
N PHE A 203 -0.08 0.34 -4.68
CA PHE A 203 -0.51 -0.95 -5.19
C PHE A 203 -1.25 -0.79 -6.52
N ARG A 204 -1.65 0.42 -6.91
CA ARG A 204 -1.82 0.76 -8.32
C ARG A 204 -0.54 0.38 -9.05
N PHE A 205 -0.51 -0.80 -9.66
CA PHE A 205 0.37 -1.02 -10.80
C PHE A 205 0.06 0.18 -11.69
N ARG A 206 0.96 1.17 -11.72
CA ARG A 206 0.85 2.24 -12.69
C ARG A 206 0.58 1.49 -13.99
N ASN A 207 -0.45 1.92 -14.71
CA ASN A 207 -0.67 1.58 -16.10
C ASN A 207 0.50 2.13 -16.92
N THR A 208 1.74 1.79 -16.53
CA THR A 208 2.88 1.82 -17.39
C THR A 208 2.65 0.66 -18.32
N GLU A 209 2.40 0.98 -19.58
CA GLU A 209 2.55 0.09 -20.73
C GLU A 209 3.98 -0.50 -20.85
N SER A 210 4.76 -0.56 -19.76
CA SER A 210 6.15 -1.02 -19.70
C SER A 210 6.35 -2.35 -18.97
N TYR A 211 5.33 -2.95 -18.33
CA TYR A 211 5.44 -4.34 -17.88
C TYR A 211 4.90 -5.24 -18.99
N ARG A 212 5.80 -5.83 -19.77
CA ARG A 212 5.42 -6.91 -20.68
C ARG A 212 4.94 -8.09 -19.84
N ASP A 213 3.92 -8.80 -20.32
CA ASP A 213 3.35 -10.01 -19.69
C ASP A 213 4.39 -11.06 -19.23
N ASN A 214 5.61 -10.99 -19.76
CA ASN A 214 6.71 -11.92 -19.55
C ASN A 214 7.92 -11.33 -18.78
N GLU A 215 7.86 -10.09 -18.28
CA GLU A 215 8.93 -9.49 -17.48
C GLU A 215 8.44 -9.14 -16.06
N PRO A 216 9.07 -9.65 -14.98
CA PRO A 216 8.76 -9.23 -13.62
C PRO A 216 8.98 -7.73 -13.44
N PRO A 217 8.25 -7.06 -12.53
CA PRO A 217 8.60 -5.70 -12.16
C PRO A 217 10.04 -5.67 -11.65
N LYS A 218 10.96 -5.07 -12.43
CA LYS A 218 12.43 -5.13 -12.25
C LYS A 218 12.96 -4.62 -10.90
N SER A 219 12.11 -4.26 -9.94
CA SER A 219 12.51 -3.59 -8.69
C SER A 219 11.68 -3.94 -7.45
N LEU A 220 10.86 -5.00 -7.45
CA LEU A 220 9.94 -5.26 -6.33
C LEU A 220 9.96 -6.70 -5.82
N GLY A 221 11.13 -7.22 -5.44
CA GLY A 221 11.17 -8.54 -4.78
C GLY A 221 10.30 -8.62 -3.51
N GLN A 222 10.02 -7.50 -2.84
CA GLN A 222 8.98 -7.39 -1.80
C GLN A 222 7.57 -7.76 -2.29
N TYR A 223 7.19 -7.36 -3.51
CA TYR A 223 5.89 -7.71 -4.07
C TYR A 223 5.86 -9.13 -4.59
N LEU A 224 6.97 -9.62 -5.16
CA LEU A 224 7.07 -11.04 -5.52
C LEU A 224 6.87 -11.90 -4.29
N PHE A 225 7.54 -11.54 -3.19
CA PHE A 225 7.38 -12.19 -1.89
C PHE A 225 5.92 -12.17 -1.45
N ALA A 226 5.28 -11.00 -1.42
CA ALA A 226 3.88 -10.87 -1.01
C ALA A 226 2.93 -11.66 -1.92
N THR A 227 3.14 -11.59 -3.22
CA THR A 227 2.32 -12.26 -4.24
C THR A 227 2.40 -13.77 -4.11
N ILE A 228 3.60 -14.31 -3.92
CA ILE A 228 3.81 -15.74 -3.72
C ILE A 228 3.07 -16.19 -2.45
N PHE A 229 3.22 -15.48 -1.33
CA PHE A 229 2.49 -15.79 -0.08
C PHE A 229 0.98 -15.79 -0.24
N ILE A 230 0.43 -14.78 -0.94
CA ILE A 230 -1.02 -14.59 -1.05
C ILE A 230 -1.66 -15.57 -2.04
N ASN A 231 -0.96 -15.92 -3.13
CA ASN A 231 -1.59 -16.55 -4.28
C ASN A 231 -1.03 -17.93 -4.65
N HIS A 232 0.10 -18.36 -4.08
CA HIS A 232 0.64 -19.67 -4.43
C HIS A 232 -0.23 -20.80 -3.83
N PRO A 233 -0.66 -21.81 -4.61
CA PRO A 233 -1.58 -22.86 -4.14
C PRO A 233 -1.13 -23.62 -2.89
N LYS A 234 0.18 -23.84 -2.73
CA LYS A 234 0.74 -24.46 -1.51
C LYS A 234 0.41 -23.71 -0.21
N PHE A 235 0.07 -22.41 -0.25
CA PHE A 235 -0.36 -21.70 0.95
C PHE A 235 -1.84 -21.90 1.30
N GLU A 236 -2.62 -22.62 0.49
CA GLU A 236 -4.01 -22.93 0.81
C GLU A 236 -4.13 -23.78 2.09
N GLU A 237 -3.19 -24.69 2.35
CA GLU A 237 -3.18 -25.50 3.58
C GLU A 237 -2.83 -24.69 4.84
N PHE A 238 -2.30 -23.48 4.68
CA PHE A 238 -1.95 -22.58 5.77
C PHE A 238 -3.09 -21.61 6.10
N GLN A 239 -4.18 -21.58 5.33
CA GLN A 239 -5.28 -20.64 5.53
C GLN A 239 -5.89 -20.76 6.94
N HIS A 240 -6.16 -19.61 7.55
CA HIS A 240 -6.68 -19.54 8.90
C HIS A 240 -7.86 -18.56 9.00
N SER A 241 -8.87 -18.97 9.75
CA SER A 241 -9.98 -18.14 10.22
C SER A 241 -10.12 -18.33 11.73
N GLY A 242 -10.40 -17.26 12.45
CA GLY A 242 -10.44 -17.27 13.90
C GLY A 242 -9.93 -15.98 14.54
N VAL A 243 -9.61 -16.09 15.82
CA VAL A 243 -9.14 -14.97 16.64
C VAL A 243 -7.64 -15.04 16.80
N THR A 244 -6.97 -13.92 16.52
CA THR A 244 -5.55 -13.74 16.78
C THR A 244 -5.28 -12.45 17.53
N TYR A 245 -4.12 -12.38 18.18
CA TYR A 245 -3.73 -11.31 19.08
C TYR A 245 -2.42 -10.68 18.63
N ARG A 246 -2.33 -9.37 18.74
CA ARG A 246 -1.07 -8.65 18.51
C ARG A 246 -0.86 -7.62 19.60
N GLY A 247 0.20 -7.80 20.39
CA GLY A 247 0.65 -6.80 21.33
C GLY A 247 1.59 -5.81 20.67
N MET A 248 1.40 -4.53 20.99
CA MET A 248 2.27 -3.46 20.52
C MET A 248 2.19 -2.26 21.47
N THR A 249 3.00 -1.24 21.21
CA THR A 249 2.82 0.09 21.79
C THR A 249 2.37 1.07 20.71
N ILE A 250 1.40 1.92 21.03
CA ILE A 250 0.84 2.93 20.14
C ILE A 250 1.09 4.30 20.77
N LYS A 251 1.53 5.29 19.98
CA LYS A 251 1.67 6.67 20.48
C LYS A 251 0.29 7.24 20.79
N GLN A 252 0.20 8.13 21.76
CA GLN A 252 -1.09 8.71 22.17
C GLN A 252 -1.88 9.31 20.98
N ASN A 253 -1.22 10.13 20.15
CA ASN A 253 -1.87 10.76 18.98
C ASN A 253 -2.32 9.74 17.91
N ASP A 254 -1.61 8.62 17.77
CA ASP A 254 -2.00 7.57 16.82
C ASP A 254 -3.19 6.76 17.38
N PHE A 255 -3.26 6.61 18.70
CA PHE A 255 -4.35 5.92 19.39
C PHE A 255 -5.68 6.67 19.25
N GLU A 256 -5.68 8.00 19.18
CA GLU A 256 -6.88 8.82 18.97
C GLU A 256 -7.62 8.50 17.65
N GLN A 257 -6.94 7.89 16.66
CA GLN A 257 -7.56 7.43 15.41
C GLN A 257 -8.42 6.17 15.61
N TYR A 258 -8.21 5.45 16.71
CA TYR A 258 -8.98 4.27 17.07
C TYR A 258 -10.23 4.74 17.82
N SER A 259 -11.37 4.66 17.16
CA SER A 259 -12.69 4.85 17.78
C SER A 259 -13.61 3.69 17.41
N SER A 260 -14.60 3.37 18.24
CA SER A 260 -15.59 2.37 17.86
C SER A 260 -16.27 2.78 16.55
N GLY A 261 -16.26 1.85 15.59
CA GLY A 261 -16.74 2.08 14.23
C GLY A 261 -15.69 2.61 13.25
N SER A 262 -14.49 3.00 13.70
CA SER A 262 -13.36 3.31 12.81
C SER A 262 -12.97 2.08 11.99
N TRP A 263 -12.44 2.33 10.80
CA TRP A 263 -11.95 1.31 9.88
C TRP A 263 -10.43 1.29 9.87
N MET A 264 -9.86 0.12 9.58
CA MET A 264 -8.43 -0.12 9.48
C MET A 264 -8.17 -1.05 8.32
N MET A 265 -7.04 -0.89 7.63
CA MET A 265 -6.60 -1.81 6.59
C MET A 265 -5.13 -2.13 6.78
N THR A 266 -4.79 -3.41 6.70
CA THR A 266 -3.39 -3.83 6.69
C THR A 266 -2.73 -3.36 5.39
N ARG A 267 -1.57 -2.70 5.46
CA ARG A 267 -0.80 -2.30 4.27
C ARG A 267 0.36 -3.25 3.93
N SER A 268 0.63 -4.17 4.85
CA SER A 268 1.71 -5.15 4.78
C SER A 268 1.31 -6.39 5.57
N PHE A 269 2.19 -7.38 5.67
CA PHE A 269 1.92 -8.53 6.53
C PHE A 269 1.88 -8.10 7.98
N LEU A 270 0.85 -8.56 8.67
CA LEU A 270 0.66 -8.29 10.08
C LEU A 270 0.82 -9.60 10.86
N SER A 271 1.98 -9.76 11.49
CA SER A 271 2.24 -10.85 12.42
C SER A 271 1.33 -10.77 13.65
N THR A 272 0.61 -11.85 13.92
CA THR A 272 -0.27 -12.03 15.07
C THR A 272 0.00 -13.39 15.69
N SER A 273 -0.50 -13.65 16.89
CA SER A 273 -0.39 -14.93 17.57
C SER A 273 -1.77 -15.48 17.91
N LYS A 274 -1.94 -16.79 17.89
CA LYS A 274 -3.14 -17.43 18.49
C LYS A 274 -3.15 -17.37 20.01
N CYS A 275 -2.03 -17.01 20.64
CA CYS A 275 -1.86 -16.98 22.09
C CYS A 275 -1.88 -15.52 22.59
N ARG A 276 -2.87 -15.18 23.42
CA ARG A 276 -2.99 -13.82 23.99
C ARG A 276 -1.82 -13.49 24.91
N GLU A 277 -1.31 -14.48 25.63
CA GLU A 277 -0.19 -14.35 26.57
C GLU A 277 1.09 -13.96 25.83
N VAL A 278 1.37 -14.60 24.69
CA VAL A 278 2.50 -14.25 23.81
C VAL A 278 2.37 -12.80 23.35
N ALA A 279 1.19 -12.40 22.85
CA ALA A 279 0.93 -11.01 22.47
C ALA A 279 1.14 -10.03 23.64
N SER A 280 0.72 -10.39 24.86
CA SER A 280 0.86 -9.55 26.05
C SER A 280 2.32 -9.21 26.40
N VAL A 281 3.24 -10.14 26.14
CA VAL A 281 4.70 -9.90 26.30
C VAL A 281 5.18 -8.78 25.38
N TYR A 282 4.71 -8.73 24.12
CA TYR A 282 5.08 -7.65 23.19
C TYR A 282 4.44 -6.31 23.56
N ALA A 283 3.20 -6.30 24.06
CA ALA A 283 2.55 -5.07 24.52
C ALA A 283 3.31 -4.45 25.71
N THR A 284 3.71 -5.27 26.69
CA THR A 284 4.32 -4.81 27.94
C THR A 284 5.83 -4.60 27.83
N GLY A 285 6.53 -5.36 26.98
CA GLY A 285 7.99 -5.30 26.82
C GLY A 285 8.54 -3.94 26.40
N TYR A 286 7.78 -3.17 25.62
CA TYR A 286 8.16 -1.82 25.18
C TYR A 286 7.74 -0.71 26.16
N SER A 287 6.80 -0.97 27.08
CA SER A 287 6.24 0.06 27.98
C SER A 287 7.28 0.64 28.95
N ARG A 288 8.25 -0.17 29.40
CA ARG A 288 9.33 0.25 30.32
C ARG A 288 10.26 1.32 29.76
N GLN A 289 10.24 1.58 28.45
CA GLN A 289 11.10 2.57 27.77
C GLN A 289 10.38 3.88 27.43
N SER A 290 9.12 4.06 27.83
CA SER A 290 8.23 5.11 27.28
C SER A 290 7.75 6.15 28.30
N PHE A 291 8.60 6.48 29.29
CA PHE A 291 8.37 7.60 30.19
C PHE A 291 9.39 8.71 29.92
N ARG A 292 8.90 9.93 29.68
CA ARG A 292 9.71 11.15 29.65
C ARG A 292 9.00 12.19 30.51
N ASP A 293 9.72 12.76 31.46
CA ASP A 293 9.21 13.79 32.39
C ASP A 293 7.91 13.39 33.12
N GLY A 294 7.76 12.11 33.45
CA GLY A 294 6.56 11.59 34.16
C GLY A 294 5.34 11.32 33.27
N HIS A 295 5.41 11.59 31.96
CA HIS A 295 4.34 11.32 31.01
C HIS A 295 4.60 10.04 30.20
N ARG A 296 3.56 9.22 30.08
CA ARG A 296 3.56 8.01 29.25
C ARG A 296 3.46 8.40 27.78
N LEU A 297 4.49 8.12 26.98
CA LEU A 297 4.56 8.50 25.56
C LEU A 297 3.88 7.50 24.62
N ALA A 298 3.67 6.26 25.08
CA ALA A 298 3.04 5.20 24.31
C ALA A 298 2.19 4.29 25.20
N LEU A 299 1.01 3.93 24.71
CA LEU A 299 0.08 3.02 25.36
C LEU A 299 0.37 1.59 24.91
N PRO A 300 0.53 0.63 25.84
CA PRO A 300 0.57 -0.78 25.49
C PRO A 300 -0.83 -1.24 25.12
N VAL A 301 -0.93 -1.88 23.97
CA VAL A 301 -2.19 -2.27 23.35
C VAL A 301 -2.13 -3.74 22.93
N ILE A 302 -3.23 -4.45 23.13
CA ILE A 302 -3.50 -5.73 22.45
C ILE A 302 -4.61 -5.51 21.45
N CYS A 303 -4.28 -5.65 20.17
CA CYS A 303 -5.27 -5.75 19.10
C CYS A 303 -5.75 -7.21 19.00
N ILE A 304 -7.06 -7.41 19.02
CA ILE A 304 -7.74 -8.69 18.88
C ILE A 304 -8.37 -8.71 17.48
N TYR A 305 -7.81 -9.49 16.57
CA TYR A 305 -8.27 -9.59 15.19
C TYR A 305 -9.18 -10.82 15.02
N HIS A 306 -10.39 -10.59 14.54
CA HIS A 306 -11.34 -11.62 14.15
C HIS A 306 -11.33 -11.77 12.63
N THR A 307 -10.57 -12.73 12.09
CA THR A 307 -10.55 -13.03 10.65
C THR A 307 -11.59 -14.09 10.32
N LYS A 308 -12.51 -13.77 9.43
CA LYS A 308 -13.57 -14.65 8.94
C LYS A 308 -13.18 -15.34 7.64
N ASN A 309 -12.56 -14.62 6.71
CA ASN A 309 -12.19 -15.17 5.42
C ASN A 309 -10.90 -15.99 5.57
N PRO A 310 -10.90 -17.30 5.28
CA PRO A 310 -9.71 -18.14 5.42
C PRO A 310 -8.52 -17.65 4.59
N ARG A 311 -8.76 -16.89 3.51
CA ARG A 311 -7.71 -16.35 2.65
C ARG A 311 -7.04 -15.09 3.21
N SER A 312 -7.58 -14.51 4.28
CA SER A 312 -7.08 -13.27 4.86
C SER A 312 -5.93 -13.48 5.85
N SER A 313 -5.69 -14.73 6.28
CA SER A 313 -4.58 -15.02 7.16
C SER A 313 -3.98 -16.41 6.94
N LEU A 314 -2.70 -16.54 7.27
CA LEU A 314 -1.90 -17.75 7.11
C LEU A 314 -1.32 -18.18 8.46
N ASP A 315 -1.70 -19.36 8.92
CA ASP A 315 -1.13 -20.04 10.08
C ASP A 315 0.25 -20.61 9.76
N VAL A 316 1.27 -19.82 10.02
CA VAL A 316 2.67 -20.17 9.73
C VAL A 316 3.36 -20.86 10.90
N SER A 317 2.64 -21.17 11.99
CA SER A 317 3.26 -21.60 13.25
C SER A 317 4.12 -22.86 13.10
N LYS A 318 3.71 -23.81 12.25
CA LYS A 318 4.43 -25.08 12.05
C LYS A 318 5.74 -24.91 11.29
N GLU A 319 5.81 -23.91 10.42
CA GLU A 319 6.98 -23.64 9.56
C GLU A 319 7.85 -22.51 10.09
N SER A 320 7.38 -21.78 11.11
CA SER A 320 8.18 -20.78 11.82
C SER A 320 9.34 -21.43 12.58
N LEU A 321 10.44 -20.70 12.74
CA LEU A 321 11.53 -21.12 13.63
C LEU A 321 11.15 -21.01 15.11
N TYR A 322 10.04 -20.33 15.42
CA TYR A 322 9.53 -20.11 16.77
C TYR A 322 8.08 -20.63 16.87
N PRO A 323 7.86 -21.95 16.80
CA PRO A 323 6.51 -22.53 16.75
C PRO A 323 5.67 -22.21 17.99
N ASP A 324 6.31 -22.00 19.13
CA ASP A 324 5.66 -21.63 20.39
C ASP A 324 5.00 -20.24 20.35
N GLU A 325 5.43 -19.36 19.44
CA GLU A 325 4.78 -18.07 19.22
C GLU A 325 3.40 -18.22 18.57
N LYS A 326 3.08 -19.40 18.01
CA LYS A 326 1.80 -19.69 17.34
C LYS A 326 1.43 -18.61 16.32
N GLU A 327 2.42 -18.19 15.52
CA GLU A 327 2.31 -17.06 14.61
C GLU A 327 1.30 -17.32 13.49
N VAL A 328 0.45 -16.33 13.26
CA VAL A 328 -0.49 -16.22 12.15
C VAL A 328 -0.23 -14.90 11.45
N LEU A 329 0.01 -14.93 10.14
CA LEU A 329 0.22 -13.74 9.32
C LEU A 329 -1.10 -13.31 8.70
N ILE A 330 -1.61 -12.16 9.08
CA ILE A 330 -2.69 -11.51 8.32
C ILE A 330 -2.05 -10.87 7.08
N ILE A 331 -2.63 -11.14 5.91
CA ILE A 331 -2.06 -10.66 4.64
C ILE A 331 -2.33 -9.14 4.45
N PRO A 332 -1.64 -8.49 3.49
CA PRO A 332 -1.96 -7.10 3.11
C PRO A 332 -3.41 -6.94 2.61
N PHE A 333 -3.95 -5.74 2.79
CA PHE A 333 -5.26 -5.26 2.34
C PHE A 333 -6.48 -5.94 2.97
N VAL A 334 -6.30 -6.55 4.14
CA VAL A 334 -7.42 -7.02 4.95
C VAL A 334 -7.97 -5.84 5.74
N VAL A 335 -9.29 -5.64 5.63
CA VAL A 335 -9.98 -4.52 6.26
C VAL A 335 -10.66 -4.98 7.53
N PHE A 336 -10.49 -4.20 8.59
CA PHE A 336 -11.05 -4.43 9.91
C PHE A 336 -11.86 -3.23 10.36
N LYS A 337 -12.97 -3.49 11.05
CA LYS A 337 -13.73 -2.48 11.78
C LYS A 337 -13.43 -2.61 13.26
N VAL A 338 -13.13 -1.49 13.92
CA VAL A 338 -13.00 -1.43 15.37
C VAL A 338 -14.39 -1.62 15.98
N ARG A 339 -14.60 -2.75 16.66
CA ARG A 339 -15.84 -3.06 17.36
C ARG A 339 -15.92 -2.31 18.69
N SER A 340 -14.90 -2.48 19.52
CA SER A 340 -14.84 -1.89 20.84
C SER A 340 -13.40 -1.63 21.27
N ILE A 341 -13.24 -0.69 22.19
CA ILE A 341 -11.97 -0.39 22.86
C ILE A 341 -12.24 -0.53 24.35
N ARG A 342 -11.43 -1.34 25.04
CA ARG A 342 -11.56 -1.59 26.48
C ARG A 342 -10.27 -1.17 27.17
N GLU A 343 -10.35 -0.11 27.95
CA GLU A 343 -9.27 0.33 28.84
C GLU A 343 -9.36 -0.47 30.15
N LYS A 344 -8.27 -1.14 30.55
CA LYS A 344 -8.19 -1.82 31.85
C LYS A 344 -7.38 -1.00 32.84
N ILE A 345 -7.90 -0.91 34.06
CA ILE A 345 -7.27 -0.17 35.18
C ILE A 345 -6.16 -1.00 35.86
N ASP A 346 -6.18 -2.34 35.76
CA ASP A 346 -5.26 -3.23 36.51
C ASP A 346 -4.17 -3.94 35.69
N ASP A 347 -4.27 -4.01 34.35
CA ASP A 347 -3.27 -4.65 33.49
C ASP A 347 -2.40 -3.63 32.72
N GLU A 348 -2.66 -2.32 32.87
CA GLU A 348 -2.14 -1.21 32.07
C GLU A 348 -2.28 -1.33 30.53
N ILE A 349 -2.82 -2.43 30.02
CA ILE A 349 -2.97 -2.73 28.60
C ILE A 349 -4.38 -2.38 28.14
N THR A 350 -4.46 -1.62 27.04
CA THR A 350 -5.73 -1.35 26.35
C THR A 350 -6.01 -2.44 25.31
N GLU A 351 -7.23 -2.94 25.25
CA GLU A 351 -7.65 -3.90 24.22
C GLU A 351 -8.44 -3.21 23.10
N ILE A 352 -8.10 -3.52 21.86
CA ILE A 352 -8.80 -3.05 20.66
C ILE A 352 -9.36 -4.27 19.93
N ASP A 353 -10.68 -4.38 19.91
CA ASP A 353 -11.41 -5.48 19.27
C ASP A 353 -11.72 -5.12 17.81
N LEU A 354 -11.26 -5.96 16.88
CA LEU A 354 -11.24 -5.70 15.43
C LEU A 354 -11.89 -6.85 14.68
N GLU A 355 -12.90 -6.56 13.88
CA GLU A 355 -13.58 -7.56 13.06
C GLU A 355 -13.30 -7.36 11.58
N GLU A 356 -12.90 -8.43 10.91
CA GLU A 356 -12.74 -8.43 9.46
C GLU A 356 -14.06 -8.09 8.77
N TYR A 357 -13.96 -7.20 7.79
CA TYR A 357 -15.04 -6.80 6.93
C TYR A 357 -14.74 -7.18 5.49
N ASP A 358 -15.64 -7.96 4.90
CA ASP A 358 -15.57 -8.35 3.50
C ASP A 358 -16.53 -7.47 2.68
N PHE A 359 -15.97 -6.63 1.81
CA PHE A 359 -16.76 -5.79 0.90
C PHE A 359 -17.52 -6.61 -0.15
N ALA A 360 -17.09 -7.84 -0.44
CA ALA A 360 -17.75 -8.69 -1.43
C ALA A 360 -19.09 -9.26 -0.96
N GLU A 361 -19.35 -9.31 0.36
CA GLU A 361 -20.63 -9.80 0.92
C GLU A 361 -21.71 -8.71 1.01
N THR A 362 -21.34 -7.44 0.79
CA THR A 362 -22.23 -6.26 0.97
C THR A 362 -22.64 -5.57 -0.33
N SER A 363 -22.19 -6.10 -1.47
CA SER A 363 -22.65 -5.77 -2.83
C SER A 363 -23.43 -6.93 -3.42
#